data_AF-A0A7C9D0R4-F1
#
_entry.id   AF-A0A7C9D0R4-F1
#
_cell.length_a   1.000
_cell.length_b   1.000
_cell.length_c   1.000
_cell.angle_alpha   90.00
_cell.angle_beta   90.00
_cell.angle_gamma   90.00
#
_symmetry.space_group_name_H-M   'P 1'
#
loop_
_entity.id
_entity.type
_entity.pdbx_description
1 polymer ?
#
loop_
_entity_poly.entity_id
_entity_poly.type
_entity_poly.pdbx_seq_one_letter_code
_entity_poly.pdbx_strand_id
1 'polypeptide(L)'
;HNINKSSETDSKSEAQISSSNKLRKEKRNMGRAPCCDKANVKKGPWSPEEDAKLKAYIEQHGTGGNWIALPQKIGLKRCGKSCRLRWLNYLRPNIKHGGFTEDEENIICSLYLSIGSRWSIIAAQLPGRTDNDIKNYWNTRLK
;
A
#
# COMPACT_ATOMS: atom_id res chain seq x y z
N HIS A 1 -13.94 -53.36 11.28
CA HIS A 1 -13.47 -52.47 12.36
C HIS A 1 -12.01 -52.12 12.09
N ASN A 2 -11.72 -50.99 11.44
CA ASN A 2 -10.90 -49.94 12.04
C ASN A 2 -10.91 -48.69 11.17
N ILE A 3 -11.18 -47.58 11.84
CA ILE A 3 -11.41 -46.24 11.35
C ILE A 3 -10.10 -45.44 11.51
N ASN A 4 -9.83 -44.56 10.55
CA ASN A 4 -8.98 -43.36 10.60
C ASN A 4 -7.54 -43.45 11.14
N LYS A 5 -6.58 -43.20 10.26
CA LYS A 5 -5.30 -42.58 10.64
C LYS A 5 -4.82 -41.64 9.54
N SER A 6 -5.31 -40.42 9.54
CA SER A 6 -4.75 -39.27 8.79
C SER A 6 -5.38 -37.98 9.29
N SER A 7 -4.91 -37.46 10.41
CA SER A 7 -5.32 -36.13 10.90
C SER A 7 -4.31 -35.54 11.90
N GLU A 8 -3.01 -35.60 11.60
CA GLU A 8 -1.99 -35.09 12.55
C GLU A 8 -0.85 -34.30 11.88
N THR A 9 -1.03 -33.85 10.62
CA THR A 9 -0.01 -33.06 9.90
C THR A 9 -0.39 -31.61 9.62
N ASP A 10 -1.62 -31.17 9.87
CA ASP A 10 -2.04 -29.78 9.55
C ASP A 10 -1.81 -28.77 10.68
N SER A 11 -1.74 -29.18 11.94
CA SER A 11 -1.63 -28.23 13.06
C SER A 11 -0.22 -27.66 13.27
N LYS A 12 0.83 -28.30 12.73
CA LYS A 12 2.22 -27.84 12.86
C LYS A 12 2.57 -26.74 11.83
N SER A 13 1.89 -26.69 10.69
CA SER A 13 2.16 -25.71 9.62
C SER A 13 1.56 -24.33 9.95
N GLU A 14 0.35 -24.27 10.51
CA GLU A 14 -0.34 -23.03 10.87
C GLU A 14 0.37 -22.25 11.99
N ALA A 15 0.88 -22.95 13.01
CA ALA A 15 1.62 -22.35 14.12
C ALA A 15 2.95 -21.71 13.66
N GLN A 16 3.60 -22.32 12.65
CA GLN A 16 4.85 -21.81 12.05
C GLN A 16 4.61 -20.60 11.14
N ILE A 17 3.51 -20.60 10.39
CA ILE A 17 3.09 -19.46 9.55
C ILE A 17 2.67 -18.26 10.43
N SER A 18 1.92 -18.51 11.50
CA SER A 18 1.51 -17.50 12.48
C SER A 18 2.72 -16.86 13.19
N SER A 19 3.68 -17.69 13.63
CA SER A 19 4.92 -17.23 14.27
C SER A 19 5.81 -16.45 13.30
N SER A 20 5.91 -16.87 12.04
CA SER A 20 6.65 -16.14 11.00
C SER A 20 6.01 -14.79 10.66
N ASN A 21 4.68 -14.70 10.68
CA ASN A 21 3.94 -13.45 10.50
C ASN A 21 4.07 -12.52 11.71
N LYS A 22 4.09 -13.06 12.93
CA LYS A 22 4.35 -12.32 14.17
C LYS A 22 5.78 -11.75 14.19
N LEU A 23 6.77 -12.55 13.81
CA LEU A 23 8.18 -12.12 13.71
C LEU A 23 8.37 -11.06 12.61
N ARG A 24 7.67 -11.16 11.46
CA ARG A 24 7.66 -10.11 10.43
C ARG A 24 6.98 -8.82 10.91
N LYS A 25 5.98 -8.91 11.78
CA LYS A 25 5.27 -7.76 12.37
C LYS A 25 6.12 -7.05 13.43
N GLU A 26 6.86 -7.79 14.25
CA GLU A 26 7.82 -7.24 15.22
C GLU A 26 9.06 -6.64 14.55
N LYS A 27 9.61 -7.27 13.50
CA LYS A 27 10.72 -6.71 12.73
C LYS A 27 10.38 -5.40 11.99
N ARG A 28 9.10 -5.12 11.72
CA ARG A 28 8.66 -3.81 11.18
C ARG A 28 8.67 -2.69 12.23
N ASN A 29 8.70 -3.03 13.51
CA ASN A 29 8.52 -2.10 14.63
C ASN A 29 9.84 -1.72 15.33
N MET A 30 10.97 -2.32 14.95
CA MET A 30 12.28 -2.01 15.50
C MET A 30 13.04 -1.05 14.57
N GLY A 31 13.25 0.19 15.03
CA GLY A 31 14.37 1.03 14.58
C GLY A 31 14.17 1.85 13.31
N ARG A 32 13.18 2.75 13.27
CA ARG A 32 13.30 3.99 12.48
C ARG A 32 12.89 5.15 13.36
N ALA A 33 13.72 6.19 13.40
CA ALA A 33 13.35 7.45 14.03
C ALA A 33 11.96 7.90 13.53
N PRO A 34 11.08 8.39 14.42
CA PRO A 34 9.78 8.86 13.98
C PRO A 34 9.98 9.93 12.91
N CYS A 35 9.34 9.72 11.75
CA CYS A 35 9.46 10.59 10.56
C CYS A 35 9.06 12.06 10.84
N CYS A 36 8.39 12.34 11.96
CA CYS A 36 7.87 13.65 12.36
C CYS A 36 7.30 13.58 13.78
N ASP A 37 7.24 14.75 14.45
CA ASP A 37 6.49 14.91 15.70
C ASP A 37 4.99 14.73 15.45
N LYS A 38 4.41 13.71 16.08
CA LYS A 38 3.02 13.27 15.83
C LYS A 38 1.97 14.33 16.20
N ALA A 39 2.32 15.31 17.05
CA ALA A 39 1.41 16.34 17.53
C ALA A 39 1.11 17.44 16.50
N ASN A 40 2.04 17.73 15.57
CA ASN A 40 1.96 18.89 14.66
C ASN A 40 1.67 18.51 13.20
N VAL A 41 1.30 17.27 12.92
CA VAL A 41 1.05 16.77 11.55
C VAL A 41 -0.45 16.56 11.32
N LYS A 42 -0.98 17.20 10.28
CA LYS A 42 -2.37 17.02 9.83
C LYS A 42 -2.58 15.58 9.37
N LYS A 43 -3.62 14.95 9.94
CA LYS A 43 -4.14 13.64 9.51
C LYS A 43 -5.45 13.86 8.76
N GLY A 44 -5.79 12.92 7.87
CA GLY A 44 -7.04 12.97 7.10
C GLY A 44 -6.86 13.44 5.64
N PRO A 45 -7.97 13.84 4.99
CA PRO A 45 -8.01 14.07 3.55
C PRO A 45 -7.05 15.18 3.12
N TRP A 46 -6.48 15.03 1.93
CA TRP A 46 -5.65 16.04 1.28
C TRP A 46 -6.55 17.07 0.62
N SER A 47 -6.25 18.36 0.85
CA SER A 47 -6.95 19.42 0.13
C SER A 47 -6.31 19.67 -1.25
N PRO A 48 -7.06 20.26 -2.21
CA PRO A 48 -6.52 20.60 -3.52
C PRO A 48 -5.28 21.49 -3.45
N GLU A 49 -5.20 22.40 -2.48
CA GLU A 49 -4.04 23.28 -2.26
C GLU A 49 -2.82 22.51 -1.77
N GLU A 50 -3.02 21.51 -0.89
CA GLU A 50 -1.95 20.63 -0.45
C GLU A 50 -1.40 19.80 -1.62
N ASP A 51 -2.30 19.28 -2.47
CA ASP A 51 -1.96 18.50 -3.65
C ASP A 51 -1.21 19.36 -4.69
N ALA A 52 -1.68 20.58 -4.95
CA ALA A 52 -1.03 21.50 -5.88
C ALA A 52 0.41 21.83 -5.46
N LYS A 53 0.63 22.14 -4.17
CA LYS A 53 1.97 22.40 -3.62
C LYS A 53 2.89 21.19 -3.78
N LEU A 54 2.39 20.00 -3.47
CA LEU A 54 3.17 18.77 -3.57
C LEU A 54 3.52 18.46 -5.04
N LYS A 55 2.55 18.60 -5.94
CA LYS A 55 2.72 18.36 -7.38
C LYS A 55 3.74 19.32 -7.98
N ALA A 56 3.58 20.63 -7.77
CA ALA A 56 4.49 21.65 -8.29
C ALA A 56 5.95 21.40 -7.86
N TYR A 57 6.16 21.07 -6.58
CA TYR A 57 7.50 20.78 -6.08
C TYR A 57 8.14 19.58 -6.76
N ILE A 58 7.38 18.49 -6.96
CA ILE A 58 7.88 17.26 -7.57
C ILE A 58 8.12 17.43 -9.08
N GLU A 59 7.28 18.21 -9.76
CA GLU A 59 7.51 18.55 -11.17
C GLU A 59 8.80 19.35 -11.35
N GLN A 60 9.12 20.24 -10.41
CA GLN A 60 10.34 21.04 -10.46
C GLN A 60 11.61 20.27 -10.04
N HIS A 61 11.54 19.38 -9.05
CA HIS A 61 12.72 18.76 -8.42
C HIS A 61 12.83 17.24 -8.63
N GLY A 62 11.81 16.62 -9.24
CA GLY A 62 11.71 15.17 -9.38
C GLY A 62 11.36 14.42 -8.09
N THR A 63 11.34 13.08 -8.19
CA THR A 63 10.92 12.17 -7.10
C THR A 63 12.07 11.56 -6.29
N GLY A 64 13.32 11.77 -6.73
CA GLY A 64 14.54 11.24 -6.10
C GLY A 64 14.99 12.00 -4.84
N GLY A 65 14.31 13.08 -4.47
CA GLY A 65 14.66 13.92 -3.33
C GLY A 65 14.29 13.33 -1.96
N ASN A 66 14.79 13.98 -0.90
CA ASN A 66 14.50 13.59 0.49
C ASN A 66 13.04 13.92 0.88
N TRP A 67 12.18 12.90 0.85
CA TRP A 67 10.78 12.99 1.27
C TRP A 67 10.60 13.44 2.72
N ILE A 68 11.56 13.20 3.62
CA ILE A 68 11.44 13.56 5.05
C ILE A 68 11.47 15.08 5.21
N ALA A 69 12.38 15.77 4.51
CA ALA A 69 12.54 17.22 4.59
C ALA A 69 11.56 17.98 3.68
N LEU A 70 11.03 17.32 2.63
CA LEU A 70 10.16 17.93 1.63
C LEU A 70 8.98 18.72 2.22
N PRO A 71 8.16 18.20 3.15
CA PRO A 71 6.96 18.90 3.61
C PRO A 71 7.28 20.27 4.23
N GLN A 72 8.37 20.37 5.00
CA GLN A 72 8.81 21.62 5.61
C GLN A 72 9.23 22.64 4.56
N LYS A 73 9.95 22.22 3.51
CA LYS A 73 10.39 23.09 2.41
C LYS A 73 9.24 23.75 1.65
N ILE A 74 8.11 23.06 1.54
CA ILE A 74 6.93 23.54 0.81
C ILE A 74 5.80 24.05 1.72
N GLY A 75 6.10 24.19 3.02
CA GLY A 75 5.15 24.69 4.01
C GLY A 75 3.91 23.79 4.20
N LEU A 76 4.05 22.47 4.00
CA LEU A 76 2.99 21.50 4.29
C LEU A 76 3.11 20.98 5.72
N LYS A 77 1.99 21.01 6.45
CA LYS A 77 1.84 20.36 7.77
C LYS A 77 1.60 18.84 7.62
N ARG A 78 2.34 18.18 6.73
CA ARG A 78 2.28 16.74 6.43
C ARG A 78 3.64 16.11 6.74
N CYS A 79 3.66 14.79 6.96
CA CYS A 79 4.92 14.07 7.10
C CYS A 79 5.40 13.53 5.74
N GLY A 80 6.70 13.30 5.62
CA GLY A 80 7.31 12.84 4.36
C GLY A 80 6.71 11.55 3.82
N LYS A 81 6.41 10.59 4.71
CA LYS A 81 5.72 9.35 4.35
C LYS A 81 4.34 9.63 3.74
N SER A 82 3.60 10.59 4.30
CA SER A 82 2.28 10.97 3.79
C SER A 82 2.38 11.62 2.40
N CYS A 83 3.34 12.53 2.20
CA CYS A 83 3.58 13.13 0.89
C CYS A 83 3.95 12.09 -0.16
N ARG A 84 4.87 11.17 0.16
CA ARG A 84 5.27 10.10 -0.77
C ARG A 84 4.08 9.21 -1.15
N LEU A 85 3.29 8.79 -0.17
CA LEU A 85 2.09 7.98 -0.42
C LEU A 85 1.07 8.75 -1.27
N ARG A 86 0.85 10.03 -1.00
CA ARG A 86 -0.08 10.85 -1.79
C ARG A 86 0.36 10.95 -3.24
N TRP A 87 1.64 11.20 -3.47
CA TRP A 87 2.20 11.22 -4.82
C TRP A 87 2.00 9.89 -5.54
N LEU A 88 2.48 8.79 -4.94
CA LEU A 88 2.49 7.48 -5.60
C LEU A 88 1.10 6.90 -5.89
N ASN A 89 0.09 7.26 -5.10
CA ASN A 89 -1.25 6.68 -5.22
C ASN A 89 -2.27 7.61 -5.89
N TYR A 90 -2.01 8.92 -5.97
CA TYR A 90 -3.03 9.87 -6.47
C TYR A 90 -2.49 10.90 -7.44
N LEU A 91 -1.33 11.50 -7.19
CA LEU A 91 -0.89 12.68 -7.96
C LEU A 91 0.06 12.36 -9.12
N ARG A 92 0.70 11.19 -9.09
CA ARG A 92 1.61 10.79 -10.17
C ARG A 92 0.84 10.76 -11.50
N PRO A 93 1.43 11.25 -12.60
CA PRO A 93 0.84 11.09 -13.92
C PRO A 93 0.49 9.63 -14.23
N ASN A 94 -0.52 9.47 -15.08
CA ASN A 94 -0.99 8.18 -15.60
C ASN A 94 -1.63 7.25 -14.56
N ILE A 95 -2.07 7.78 -13.42
CA ILE A 95 -2.95 7.05 -12.50
C ILE A 95 -4.39 7.21 -12.97
N LYS A 96 -5.12 6.10 -13.11
CA LYS A 96 -6.54 6.10 -13.43
C LYS A 96 -7.35 6.34 -12.17
N HIS A 97 -8.32 7.25 -12.25
CA HIS A 97 -9.30 7.48 -11.20
C HIS A 97 -10.65 6.94 -11.64
N GLY A 98 -11.33 6.23 -10.75
CA GLY A 98 -12.65 5.63 -11.02
C GLY A 98 -12.71 4.12 -10.79
N GLY A 99 -13.87 3.54 -11.08
CA GLY A 99 -14.14 2.11 -10.92
C GLY A 99 -13.26 1.23 -11.80
N PHE A 100 -13.16 -0.05 -11.45
CA PHE A 100 -12.49 -1.05 -12.28
C PHE A 100 -13.42 -1.48 -13.42
N THR A 101 -12.83 -1.79 -14.57
CA THR A 101 -13.54 -2.43 -15.69
C THR A 101 -13.61 -3.93 -15.48
N GLU A 102 -14.56 -4.60 -16.14
CA GLU A 102 -14.72 -6.06 -16.05
C GLU A 102 -13.43 -6.81 -16.43
N ASP A 103 -12.71 -6.35 -17.45
CA ASP A 103 -11.41 -6.92 -17.84
C ASP A 103 -10.36 -6.78 -16.73
N GLU A 104 -10.28 -5.60 -16.11
CA GLU A 104 -9.36 -5.38 -14.97
C GLU A 104 -9.75 -6.27 -13.78
N GLU A 105 -11.05 -6.44 -13.51
CA GLU A 105 -11.55 -7.31 -12.44
C GLU A 105 -11.19 -8.79 -12.69
N ASN A 106 -11.39 -9.27 -13.91
CA ASN A 106 -11.02 -10.64 -14.31
C ASN A 106 -9.53 -10.91 -14.10
N ILE A 107 -8.67 -9.95 -14.46
CA ILE A 107 -7.22 -10.03 -14.21
C ILE A 107 -6.93 -10.06 -12.71
N ILE A 108 -7.57 -9.19 -11.91
CA ILE A 108 -7.38 -9.16 -10.44
C ILE A 108 -7.75 -10.50 -9.82
N CYS A 109 -8.93 -11.04 -10.15
CA CYS A 109 -9.42 -12.31 -9.62
C CYS A 109 -8.50 -13.47 -10.01
N SER A 110 -8.16 -13.59 -11.30
CA SER A 110 -7.30 -14.67 -11.81
C SER A 110 -5.92 -14.66 -11.15
N LEU A 111 -5.29 -13.48 -11.07
CA LEU A 111 -3.99 -13.35 -10.42
C LEU A 111 -4.09 -13.57 -8.92
N TYR A 112 -5.12 -13.06 -8.23
CA TYR A 112 -5.27 -13.31 -6.80
C TYR A 112 -5.40 -14.81 -6.49
N LEU A 113 -6.14 -15.57 -7.29
CA LEU A 113 -6.25 -17.02 -7.14
C LEU A 113 -4.90 -17.72 -7.33
N SER A 114 -4.07 -17.25 -8.26
CA SER A 114 -2.76 -17.83 -8.54
C SER A 114 -1.68 -17.42 -7.52
N ILE A 115 -1.67 -16.15 -7.11
CA ILE A 115 -0.53 -15.52 -6.42
C ILE A 115 -0.87 -14.86 -5.08
N GLY A 116 -2.14 -14.87 -4.69
CA GLY A 116 -2.65 -14.29 -3.45
C GLY A 116 -2.56 -12.76 -3.41
N SER A 117 -2.43 -12.23 -2.20
CA SER A 117 -2.41 -10.78 -1.90
C SER A 117 -1.10 -10.07 -2.29
N ARG A 118 -0.41 -10.53 -3.34
CA ARG A 118 0.80 -9.90 -3.91
C ARG A 118 0.44 -8.69 -4.78
N TRP A 119 -0.21 -7.68 -4.20
CA TRP A 119 -0.81 -6.53 -4.89
C TRP A 119 0.14 -5.78 -5.82
N SER A 120 1.41 -5.62 -5.44
CA SER A 120 2.39 -4.95 -6.30
C SER A 120 2.68 -5.70 -7.59
N ILE A 121 2.59 -7.03 -7.59
CA ILE A 121 2.76 -7.86 -8.79
C ILE A 121 1.51 -7.79 -9.66
N ILE A 122 0.32 -7.81 -9.05
CA ILE A 122 -0.95 -7.66 -9.77
C ILE A 122 -1.02 -6.27 -10.42
N ALA A 123 -0.64 -5.21 -9.70
CA ALA A 123 -0.60 -3.85 -10.24
C ALA A 123 0.31 -3.69 -11.46
N ALA A 124 1.38 -4.48 -11.56
CA ALA A 124 2.26 -4.47 -12.72
C ALA A 124 1.55 -4.95 -14.01
N GLN A 125 0.45 -5.71 -13.89
CA GLN A 125 -0.37 -6.19 -15.01
C GLN A 125 -1.53 -5.25 -15.35
N LEU A 126 -1.72 -4.16 -14.59
CA LEU A 126 -2.87 -3.27 -14.71
C LEU A 126 -2.41 -1.82 -14.92
N PRO A 127 -2.17 -1.40 -16.17
CA PRO A 127 -1.66 -0.07 -16.48
C PRO A 127 -2.51 1.05 -15.88
N GLY A 128 -1.87 1.88 -15.06
CA GLY A 128 -2.49 3.02 -14.40
C GLY A 128 -3.25 2.69 -13.11
N ARG A 129 -3.26 1.43 -12.66
CA ARG A 129 -3.77 1.04 -11.34
C ARG A 129 -2.62 0.86 -10.35
N THR A 130 -2.84 1.24 -9.11
CA THR A 130 -1.86 1.04 -8.04
C THR A 130 -2.17 -0.22 -7.24
N ASP A 131 -1.16 -0.73 -6.54
CA ASP A 131 -1.31 -1.82 -5.58
C ASP A 131 -2.33 -1.47 -4.48
N ASN A 132 -2.40 -0.20 -4.10
CA ASN A 132 -3.38 0.31 -3.16
C ASN A 132 -4.81 0.27 -3.73
N ASP A 133 -5.00 0.64 -4.99
CA ASP A 133 -6.33 0.61 -5.64
C ASP A 133 -6.88 -0.82 -5.68
N ILE A 134 -6.06 -1.77 -6.13
CA ILE A 134 -6.44 -3.18 -6.26
C ILE A 134 -6.77 -3.78 -4.90
N LYS A 135 -5.92 -3.54 -3.90
CA LYS A 135 -6.17 -3.98 -2.53
C LYS A 135 -7.47 -3.39 -1.97
N ASN A 136 -7.75 -2.11 -2.24
CA ASN A 136 -8.99 -1.49 -1.77
C ASN A 136 -10.20 -2.06 -2.48
N TYR A 137 -10.11 -2.26 -3.79
CA TYR A 137 -11.17 -2.86 -4.60
C TYR A 137 -11.52 -4.27 -4.07
N TRP A 138 -10.50 -5.11 -3.90
CA TRP A 138 -10.66 -6.44 -3.34
C TRP A 138 -11.38 -6.44 -1.99
N ASN A 139 -10.93 -5.61 -1.04
CA ASN A 139 -11.49 -5.58 0.32
C ASN A 139 -12.88 -4.95 0.43
N THR A 140 -13.35 -4.25 -0.60
CA THR A 140 -14.64 -3.53 -0.55
C THR A 140 -15.69 -4.10 -1.50
N ARG A 141 -15.29 -4.84 -2.54
CA ARG A 141 -16.17 -5.34 -3.58
C ARG A 141 -16.10 -6.85 -3.83
N LEU A 142 -14.95 -7.49 -3.61
CA LEU A 142 -14.72 -8.88 -4.01
C LEU A 142 -14.58 -9.87 -2.85
N LYS A 143 -14.21 -9.39 -1.66
CA LYS A 143 -14.20 -10.16 -0.42
C LYS A 143 -15.59 -10.25 0.18
#